data_AF-A0A534IFI9-F1
#
_entry.id   AF-A0A534IFI9-F1
#
_cell.length_a   1.000
_cell.length_b   1.000
_cell.length_c   1.000
_cell.angle_alpha   90.00
_cell.angle_beta   90.00
_cell.angle_gamma   90.00
#
_symmetry.space_group_name_H-M   'P 1'
#
loop_
_entity.id
_entity.type
_entity.pdbx_description
1 polymer ?
#
loop_
_entity_poly.entity_id
_entity_poly.type
_entity_poly.pdbx_seq_one_letter_code
_entity_poly.pdbx_strand_id
1 'polypeptide(L)'
;MINQAEGLLARDDTIRARDICARAERIATALEADYHAATDAVERVKSLMEQMKALGISTAGETKALDAVHERAISTRALEGTTVPDYAGARALAEAALARAEGALGLADRTTDGIFAAEMAIESAAEAFGGGTVDVLREPRELVEKARAELASGDVEGAARDAAAAEKLAIAATEDRRRALETATSVERLAAGLRSLGVSVGPIMRSLEVGKSLLAKGKIASAAEVLNEASQDAVRLGQEYRSLLDAVSAAAKVLHELRGSGLPTGEAESAFARAKAAMKSGNYALAATCAEEVHRAAQRQRESRERLRAQLEEAKVQVQNLRQLGIAFANDVEEMVGKAERAFEVGDYAATSEDLRIASLLVKPALKGQDREPTAVPR
;
A
#
# COMPACT_ATOMS: atom_id res chain seq x y z
N MET A 1 -43.23 31.08 -62.98
CA MET A 1 -44.50 31.00 -62.22
C MET A 1 -45.41 32.18 -62.54
N ILE A 2 -44.90 33.43 -62.60
CA ILE A 2 -45.70 34.62 -62.98
C ILE A 2 -46.38 34.46 -64.35
N ASN A 3 -45.63 34.10 -65.39
CA ASN A 3 -46.21 33.86 -66.74
C ASN A 3 -47.25 32.72 -66.77
N GLN A 4 -47.20 31.77 -65.83
CA GLN A 4 -48.19 30.69 -65.71
C GLN A 4 -49.47 31.19 -65.03
N ALA A 5 -49.36 32.04 -64.01
CA ALA A 5 -50.50 32.70 -63.38
C ALA A 5 -51.19 33.66 -64.35
N GLU A 6 -50.43 34.46 -65.11
CA GLU A 6 -50.96 35.33 -66.17
C GLU A 6 -51.71 34.54 -67.26
N GLY A 7 -51.17 33.39 -67.67
CA GLY A 7 -51.84 32.50 -68.63
C GLY A 7 -53.13 31.86 -68.11
N LEU A 8 -53.28 31.69 -66.78
CA LEU A 8 -54.51 31.20 -66.16
C LEU A 8 -55.54 32.32 -65.97
N LEU A 9 -55.09 33.53 -65.63
CA LEU A 9 -55.93 34.73 -65.58
C LEU A 9 -56.50 35.06 -66.96
N ALA A 10 -55.71 34.91 -68.03
CA ALA A 10 -56.19 35.06 -69.42
C ALA A 10 -57.24 34.00 -69.84
N ARG A 11 -57.46 32.96 -69.03
CA ARG A 11 -58.44 31.88 -69.23
C ARG A 11 -59.55 31.90 -68.17
N ASP A 12 -59.70 32.99 -67.42
CA ASP A 12 -60.66 33.16 -66.30
C ASP A 12 -60.53 32.16 -65.13
N ASP A 13 -59.43 31.38 -65.04
CA ASP A 13 -59.18 30.44 -63.93
C ASP A 13 -58.51 31.16 -62.74
N THR A 14 -59.28 32.05 -62.11
CA THR A 14 -58.81 32.96 -61.04
C THR A 14 -58.36 32.24 -59.77
N ILE A 15 -58.99 31.10 -59.43
CA ILE A 15 -58.64 30.31 -58.24
C ILE A 15 -57.24 29.71 -58.41
N ARG A 16 -56.97 29.04 -59.54
CA ARG A 16 -55.65 28.45 -59.78
C ARG A 16 -54.57 29.49 -59.98
N ALA A 17 -54.89 30.63 -60.60
CA ALA A 17 -53.95 31.75 -60.68
C ALA A 17 -53.55 32.27 -59.29
N ARG A 18 -54.51 32.43 -58.37
CA ARG A 18 -54.25 32.82 -56.97
C ARG A 18 -53.38 31.80 -56.25
N ASP A 19 -53.65 30.50 -56.42
CA ASP A 19 -52.87 29.44 -55.79
C ASP A 19 -51.41 29.41 -56.28
N ILE A 20 -51.17 29.65 -57.59
CA ILE A 20 -49.82 29.76 -58.14
C ILE A 20 -49.09 30.98 -57.59
N CYS A 21 -49.76 32.13 -57.47
CA CYS A 21 -49.17 33.33 -56.87
C CYS A 21 -48.81 33.12 -55.39
N ALA A 22 -49.72 32.55 -54.59
CA ALA A 22 -49.46 32.26 -53.18
C ALA A 22 -48.34 31.23 -52.99
N ARG A 23 -48.21 30.26 -53.91
CA ARG A 23 -47.08 29.32 -53.94
C ARG A 23 -45.77 30.02 -54.30
N ALA A 24 -45.78 30.89 -55.31
CA ALA A 24 -44.60 31.65 -55.71
C ALA A 24 -44.11 32.57 -54.57
N GLU A 25 -45.02 33.22 -53.86
CA GLU A 25 -44.71 34.05 -52.69
C GLU A 25 -44.06 33.22 -51.57
N ARG A 26 -44.64 32.08 -51.19
CA ARG A 26 -44.04 31.18 -50.17
C ARG A 26 -42.65 30.70 -50.56
N ILE A 27 -42.46 30.33 -51.82
CA ILE A 27 -41.14 29.94 -52.35
C ILE A 27 -40.15 31.11 -52.28
N ALA A 28 -40.56 32.31 -52.67
CA ALA A 28 -39.71 33.50 -52.63
C ALA A 28 -39.31 33.86 -51.19
N THR A 29 -40.26 33.91 -50.25
CA THR A 29 -39.98 34.17 -48.83
C THR A 29 -39.03 33.12 -48.24
N ALA A 30 -39.24 31.83 -48.54
CA ALA A 30 -38.37 30.77 -48.06
C ALA A 30 -36.94 30.89 -48.63
N LEU A 31 -36.82 31.20 -49.92
CA LEU A 31 -35.51 31.40 -50.57
C LEU A 31 -34.77 32.61 -50.01
N GLU A 32 -35.48 33.72 -49.79
CA GLU A 32 -34.90 34.94 -49.21
C GLU A 32 -34.42 34.68 -47.78
N ALA A 33 -35.22 33.98 -46.96
CA ALA A 33 -34.82 33.59 -45.61
C ALA A 33 -33.61 32.65 -45.59
N ASP A 34 -33.60 31.62 -46.45
CA ASP A 34 -32.47 30.69 -46.58
C ASP A 34 -31.21 31.39 -47.09
N TYR A 35 -31.35 32.31 -48.04
CA TYR A 35 -30.25 33.10 -48.60
C TYR A 35 -29.62 33.98 -47.51
N HIS A 36 -30.41 34.77 -46.78
CA HIS A 36 -29.90 35.62 -45.71
C HIS A 36 -29.24 34.81 -44.60
N ALA A 37 -29.86 33.71 -44.16
CA ALA A 37 -29.26 32.85 -43.16
C ALA A 37 -27.93 32.22 -43.64
N ALA A 38 -27.84 31.84 -44.92
CA ALA A 38 -26.60 31.34 -45.50
C ALA A 38 -25.51 32.42 -45.56
N THR A 39 -25.84 33.65 -45.99
CA THR A 39 -24.88 34.76 -46.05
C THR A 39 -24.37 35.14 -44.68
N ASP A 40 -25.26 35.24 -43.69
CA ASP A 40 -24.90 35.58 -42.31
C ASP A 40 -23.98 34.51 -41.71
N ALA A 41 -24.28 33.23 -41.94
CA ALA A 41 -23.42 32.12 -41.50
C ALA A 41 -22.04 32.16 -42.17
N VAL A 42 -21.97 32.46 -43.47
CA VAL A 42 -20.69 32.61 -44.20
C VAL A 42 -19.87 33.77 -43.65
N GLU A 43 -20.48 34.92 -43.37
CA GLU A 43 -19.78 36.08 -42.78
C GLU A 43 -19.22 35.75 -41.39
N ARG A 44 -20.01 35.04 -40.56
CA ARG A 44 -19.53 34.57 -39.25
C ARG A 44 -18.37 33.59 -39.39
N VAL A 45 -18.45 32.60 -40.29
CA VAL A 45 -17.35 31.66 -40.55
C VAL A 45 -16.09 32.42 -40.96
N LYS A 46 -16.18 33.39 -41.86
CA LYS A 46 -15.04 34.22 -42.27
C LYS A 46 -14.43 34.98 -41.08
N SER A 47 -15.27 35.59 -40.24
CA SER A 47 -14.81 36.27 -39.02
C SER A 47 -14.07 35.33 -38.08
N LEU A 48 -14.61 34.13 -37.84
CA LEU A 48 -13.94 33.11 -37.00
C LEU A 48 -12.65 32.59 -37.64
N MET A 49 -12.60 32.44 -38.96
CA MET A 49 -11.37 32.06 -39.67
C MET A 49 -10.27 33.11 -39.48
N GLU A 50 -10.59 34.41 -39.46
CA GLU A 50 -9.59 35.44 -39.15
C GLU A 50 -9.08 35.33 -37.71
N GLN A 51 -9.96 35.01 -36.75
CA GLN A 51 -9.55 34.74 -35.36
C GLN A 51 -8.67 33.48 -35.28
N MET A 52 -9.06 32.40 -35.95
CA MET A 52 -8.29 31.16 -36.03
C MET A 52 -6.90 31.41 -36.61
N LYS A 53 -6.79 32.18 -37.71
CA LYS A 53 -5.49 32.57 -38.29
C LYS A 53 -4.66 33.40 -37.32
N ALA A 54 -5.26 34.34 -36.59
CA ALA A 54 -4.57 35.13 -35.59
C ALA A 54 -3.99 34.26 -34.46
N LEU A 55 -4.64 33.13 -34.17
CA LEU A 55 -4.19 32.11 -33.22
C LEU A 55 -3.34 30.99 -33.85
N GLY A 56 -3.03 31.08 -35.15
CA GLY A 56 -2.25 30.06 -35.86
C GLY A 56 -2.98 28.74 -36.16
N ILE A 57 -4.28 28.65 -35.86
CA ILE A 57 -5.10 27.45 -36.08
C ILE A 57 -5.36 27.26 -37.59
N SER A 58 -5.22 26.02 -38.07
CA SER A 58 -5.47 25.70 -39.48
C SER A 58 -6.93 25.98 -39.87
N THR A 59 -7.12 26.75 -40.95
CA THR A 59 -8.44 27.08 -41.51
C THR A 59 -8.75 26.32 -42.80
N ALA A 60 -7.97 25.27 -43.12
CA ALA A 60 -8.10 24.54 -44.39
C ALA A 60 -9.47 23.85 -44.54
N GLY A 61 -10.00 23.31 -43.43
CA GLY A 61 -11.30 22.64 -43.39
C GLY A 61 -12.49 23.59 -43.57
N GLU A 62 -12.36 24.83 -43.11
CA GLU A 62 -13.36 25.89 -43.19
C GLU A 62 -13.32 26.53 -44.57
N THR A 63 -12.12 26.74 -45.13
CA THR A 63 -11.93 27.23 -46.51
C THR A 63 -12.62 26.30 -47.51
N LYS A 64 -12.34 24.99 -47.43
CA LYS A 64 -12.99 23.98 -48.28
C LYS A 64 -14.51 23.94 -48.09
N ALA A 65 -15.00 24.20 -46.88
CA ALA A 65 -16.44 24.25 -46.62
C ALA A 65 -17.07 25.49 -47.24
N LEU A 66 -16.41 26.66 -47.20
CA LEU A 66 -16.88 27.87 -47.87
C LEU A 66 -16.95 27.70 -49.39
N ASP A 67 -15.97 27.00 -50.00
CA ASP A 67 -16.02 26.67 -51.42
C ASP A 67 -17.23 25.78 -51.74
N ALA A 68 -17.48 24.76 -50.93
CA ALA A 68 -18.65 23.88 -51.08
C ALA A 68 -19.98 24.61 -50.86
N VAL A 69 -20.03 25.61 -49.96
CA VAL A 69 -21.20 26.49 -49.77
C VAL A 69 -21.46 27.29 -51.05
N HIS A 70 -20.43 27.86 -51.67
CA HIS A 70 -20.57 28.63 -52.90
C HIS A 70 -21.06 27.76 -54.07
N GLU A 71 -20.44 26.58 -54.27
CA GLU A 71 -20.89 25.61 -55.27
C GLU A 71 -22.35 25.21 -55.04
N ARG A 72 -22.73 25.00 -53.78
CA ARG A 72 -24.09 24.60 -53.44
C ARG A 72 -25.11 25.71 -53.66
N ALA A 73 -24.76 26.96 -53.38
CA ALA A 73 -25.64 28.12 -53.58
C ALA A 73 -25.99 28.33 -55.07
N ILE A 74 -25.10 27.93 -55.99
CA ILE A 74 -25.33 28.01 -57.45
C ILE A 74 -26.08 26.77 -57.97
N SER A 75 -26.04 25.66 -57.23
CA SER A 75 -26.80 24.45 -57.55
C SER A 75 -28.30 24.64 -57.34
N THR A 76 -29.11 23.78 -57.96
CA THR A 76 -30.57 23.84 -57.87
C THR A 76 -31.16 22.66 -57.11
N ARG A 77 -32.21 22.91 -56.33
CA ARG A 77 -33.06 21.91 -55.69
C ARG A 77 -34.50 22.02 -56.17
N ALA A 78 -35.25 20.94 -56.02
CA ALA A 78 -36.71 20.97 -56.19
C ALA A 78 -37.37 21.47 -54.89
N LEU A 79 -38.16 22.54 -54.98
CA LEU A 79 -38.99 23.05 -53.89
C LEU A 79 -40.43 23.20 -54.37
N GLU A 80 -41.34 22.46 -53.73
CA GLU A 80 -42.77 22.40 -54.09
C GLU A 80 -43.04 22.07 -55.58
N GLY A 81 -42.09 21.47 -56.31
CA GLY A 81 -42.19 21.17 -57.74
C GLY A 81 -41.66 22.27 -58.68
N THR A 82 -40.96 23.28 -58.14
CA THR A 82 -40.19 24.27 -58.91
C THR A 82 -38.69 24.04 -58.67
N THR A 83 -37.89 24.18 -59.72
CA THR A 83 -36.42 24.20 -59.59
C THR A 83 -35.97 25.57 -59.10
N VAL A 84 -35.34 25.63 -57.93
CA VAL A 84 -34.87 26.85 -57.27
C VAL A 84 -33.43 26.70 -56.81
N PRO A 85 -32.67 27.79 -56.55
CA PRO A 85 -31.34 27.69 -55.94
C PRO A 85 -31.35 26.96 -54.59
N ASP A 86 -30.31 26.17 -54.31
CA ASP A 86 -30.18 25.39 -53.07
C ASP A 86 -29.52 26.18 -51.92
N TYR A 87 -30.15 27.31 -51.56
CA TYR A 87 -29.70 28.10 -50.41
C TYR A 87 -29.87 27.36 -49.07
N ALA A 88 -30.84 26.46 -48.96
CA ALA A 88 -31.00 25.62 -47.77
C ALA A 88 -29.81 24.68 -47.56
N GLY A 89 -29.33 24.01 -48.63
CA GLY A 89 -28.13 23.18 -48.58
C GLY A 89 -26.86 23.99 -48.31
N ALA A 90 -26.74 25.17 -48.93
CA ALA A 90 -25.64 26.10 -48.68
C ALA A 90 -25.60 26.57 -47.22
N ARG A 91 -26.76 26.93 -46.65
CA ARG A 91 -26.92 27.27 -45.23
C ARG A 91 -26.46 26.13 -44.32
N ALA A 92 -26.92 24.90 -44.54
CA ALA A 92 -26.55 23.76 -43.70
C ALA A 92 -25.03 23.50 -43.69
N LEU A 93 -24.36 23.65 -44.84
CA LEU A 93 -22.90 23.55 -44.93
C LEU A 93 -22.19 24.69 -44.18
N ALA A 94 -22.71 25.92 -44.27
CA ALA A 94 -22.17 27.08 -43.57
C ALA A 94 -22.33 26.95 -42.05
N GLU A 95 -23.51 26.52 -41.57
CA GLU A 95 -23.76 26.25 -40.15
C GLU A 95 -22.86 25.12 -39.60
N ALA A 96 -22.63 24.06 -40.38
CA ALA A 96 -21.71 22.99 -39.99
C ALA A 96 -20.24 23.47 -39.94
N ALA A 97 -19.82 24.35 -40.86
CA ALA A 97 -18.51 24.98 -40.81
C ALA A 97 -18.38 25.92 -39.60
N LEU A 98 -19.43 26.68 -39.29
CA LEU A 98 -19.49 27.55 -38.12
C LEU A 98 -19.31 26.77 -36.83
N ALA A 99 -20.08 25.69 -36.65
CA ALA A 99 -19.98 24.85 -35.46
C ALA A 99 -18.58 24.23 -35.28
N ARG A 100 -17.90 23.85 -36.37
CA ARG A 100 -16.51 23.35 -36.31
C ARG A 100 -15.53 24.45 -35.92
N ALA A 101 -15.64 25.64 -36.50
CA ALA A 101 -14.79 26.78 -36.17
C ALA A 101 -14.96 27.24 -34.71
N GLU A 102 -16.21 27.35 -34.24
CA GLU A 102 -16.53 27.64 -32.83
C GLU A 102 -15.96 26.56 -31.90
N GLY A 103 -16.08 25.28 -32.28
CA GLY A 103 -15.50 24.17 -31.53
C GLY A 103 -13.97 24.22 -31.45
N ALA A 104 -13.29 24.59 -32.54
CA ALA A 104 -11.84 24.72 -32.59
C ALA A 104 -11.33 25.87 -31.71
N LEU A 105 -11.97 27.04 -31.78
CA LEU A 105 -11.65 28.18 -30.92
C LEU A 105 -11.92 27.87 -29.44
N GLY A 106 -13.07 27.27 -29.13
CA GLY A 106 -13.37 26.84 -27.77
C GLY A 106 -12.45 25.73 -27.25
N LEU A 107 -11.81 24.95 -28.12
CA LEU A 107 -10.74 24.04 -27.73
C LEU A 107 -9.44 24.78 -27.44
N ALA A 108 -9.07 25.79 -28.25
CA ALA A 108 -7.88 26.60 -28.03
C ALA A 108 -7.94 27.39 -26.71
N ASP A 109 -9.09 27.96 -26.38
CA ASP A 109 -9.31 28.64 -25.09
C ASP A 109 -9.09 27.67 -23.92
N ARG A 110 -9.76 26.51 -23.95
CA ARG A 110 -9.60 25.46 -22.91
C ARG A 110 -8.17 24.93 -22.83
N THR A 111 -7.47 24.88 -23.96
CA THR A 111 -6.07 24.44 -24.00
C THR A 111 -5.16 25.46 -23.33
N THR A 112 -5.42 26.75 -23.54
CA THR A 112 -4.72 27.84 -22.84
C THR A 112 -4.94 27.76 -21.34
N ASP A 113 -6.18 27.57 -20.90
CA ASP A 113 -6.51 27.34 -19.49
C ASP A 113 -5.82 26.10 -18.93
N GLY A 114 -5.76 25.02 -19.71
CA GLY A 114 -5.09 23.76 -19.34
C GLY A 114 -3.57 23.93 -19.17
N ILE A 115 -2.91 24.67 -20.07
CA ILE A 115 -1.50 25.02 -19.94
C ILE A 115 -1.27 25.82 -18.65
N PHE A 116 -2.11 26.81 -18.37
CA PHE A 116 -2.04 27.59 -17.14
C PHE A 116 -2.25 26.72 -15.88
N ALA A 117 -3.23 25.81 -15.89
CA ALA A 117 -3.47 24.88 -14.79
C ALA A 117 -2.26 23.96 -14.55
N ALA A 118 -1.65 23.45 -15.63
CA ALA A 118 -0.43 22.65 -15.55
C ALA A 118 0.74 23.42 -14.93
N GLU A 119 0.92 24.69 -15.30
CA GLU A 119 1.94 25.57 -14.72
C GLU A 119 1.72 25.79 -13.22
N MET A 120 0.48 26.12 -12.82
CA MET A 120 0.12 26.27 -11.41
C MET A 120 0.36 24.98 -10.61
N ALA A 121 0.06 23.81 -11.19
CA ALA A 121 0.33 22.52 -10.57
C ALA A 121 1.84 22.26 -10.41
N ILE A 122 2.64 22.61 -11.42
CA ILE A 122 4.11 22.49 -11.35
C ILE A 122 4.70 23.44 -10.30
N GLU A 123 4.20 24.67 -10.22
CA GLU A 123 4.66 25.67 -9.24
C GLU A 123 4.31 25.24 -7.82
N SER A 124 3.05 24.84 -7.57
CA SER A 124 2.61 24.28 -6.29
C SER A 124 3.44 23.05 -5.88
N ALA A 125 3.72 22.15 -6.83
CA ALA A 125 4.61 21.03 -6.58
C ALA A 125 6.02 21.53 -6.18
N ALA A 126 6.60 22.46 -6.94
CA ALA A 126 7.94 23.00 -6.68
C ALA A 126 8.06 23.69 -5.31
N GLU A 127 7.02 24.41 -4.89
CA GLU A 127 6.92 24.97 -3.54
C GLU A 127 6.94 23.87 -2.47
N ALA A 128 6.18 22.78 -2.68
CA ALA A 128 6.17 21.66 -1.76
C ALA A 128 7.57 21.01 -1.60
N PHE A 129 8.42 21.06 -2.63
CA PHE A 129 9.82 20.59 -2.59
C PHE A 129 10.82 21.62 -2.04
N GLY A 130 10.39 22.84 -1.70
CA GLY A 130 11.25 23.85 -1.09
C GLY A 130 11.97 24.78 -2.07
N GLY A 131 11.45 24.96 -3.28
CA GLY A 131 11.93 25.97 -4.23
C GLY A 131 13.32 25.66 -4.81
N GLY A 132 13.38 24.76 -5.78
CA GLY A 132 14.62 24.42 -6.50
C GLY A 132 14.33 23.62 -7.78
N THR A 133 15.38 23.26 -8.51
CA THR A 133 15.27 22.29 -9.61
C THR A 133 15.07 20.89 -9.04
N VAL A 134 13.83 20.41 -9.11
CA VAL A 134 13.42 19.08 -8.67
C VAL A 134 13.41 18.17 -9.90
N ASP A 135 14.22 17.11 -9.89
CA ASP A 135 14.35 16.20 -11.04
C ASP A 135 13.00 15.66 -11.53
N VAL A 136 12.07 15.39 -10.60
CA VAL A 136 10.73 14.86 -10.90
C VAL A 136 9.84 15.85 -11.68
N LEU A 137 10.13 17.15 -11.60
CA LEU A 137 9.37 18.20 -12.29
C LEU A 137 9.97 18.57 -13.65
N ARG A 138 11.07 17.95 -14.05
CA ARG A 138 11.71 18.20 -15.36
C ARG A 138 10.78 17.85 -16.51
N GLU A 139 10.23 16.64 -16.52
CA GLU A 139 9.34 16.16 -17.57
C GLU A 139 8.02 16.97 -17.66
N PRO A 140 7.30 17.26 -16.56
CA PRO A 140 6.15 18.18 -16.59
C PRO A 140 6.46 19.55 -17.22
N ARG A 141 7.63 20.14 -16.91
CA ARG A 141 8.04 21.42 -17.49
C ARG A 141 8.31 21.31 -18.98
N GLU A 142 8.98 20.24 -19.42
CA GLU A 142 9.21 19.98 -20.85
C GLU A 142 7.90 19.81 -21.62
N LEU A 143 6.91 19.13 -21.03
CA LEU A 143 5.58 18.98 -21.62
C LEU A 143 4.80 20.29 -21.71
N VAL A 144 4.87 21.17 -20.70
CA VAL A 144 4.26 22.51 -20.78
C VAL A 144 4.90 23.34 -21.89
N GLU A 145 6.22 23.35 -21.98
CA GLU A 145 6.92 24.08 -23.05
C GLU A 145 6.61 23.50 -24.44
N LYS A 146 6.47 22.18 -24.54
CA LYS A 146 6.01 21.51 -25.77
C LYS A 146 4.57 21.90 -26.11
N ALA A 147 3.66 21.90 -25.14
CA ALA A 147 2.27 22.32 -25.34
C ALA A 147 2.17 23.78 -25.80
N ARG A 148 2.98 24.68 -25.24
CA ARG A 148 3.07 26.08 -25.69
C ARG A 148 3.55 26.19 -27.14
N ALA A 149 4.57 25.41 -27.52
CA ALA A 149 5.08 25.38 -28.89
C ALA A 149 4.06 24.80 -29.89
N GLU A 150 3.36 23.72 -29.51
CA GLU A 150 2.31 23.10 -30.30
C GLU A 150 1.13 24.06 -30.51
N LEU A 151 0.68 24.73 -29.45
CA LEU A 151 -0.37 25.76 -29.52
C LEU A 151 0.05 26.92 -30.43
N ALA A 152 1.28 27.42 -30.31
CA ALA A 152 1.80 28.48 -31.17
C ALA A 152 1.91 28.04 -32.65
N SER A 153 2.06 26.75 -32.92
CA SER A 153 2.06 26.17 -34.26
C SER A 153 0.66 25.82 -34.80
N GLY A 154 -0.39 26.00 -34.00
CA GLY A 154 -1.77 25.68 -34.35
C GLY A 154 -2.21 24.23 -34.08
N ASP A 155 -1.35 23.39 -33.50
CA ASP A 155 -1.70 22.03 -33.06
C ASP A 155 -2.34 22.07 -31.66
N VAL A 156 -3.59 22.51 -31.63
CA VAL A 156 -4.37 22.66 -30.39
C VAL A 156 -4.61 21.31 -29.70
N GLU A 157 -4.81 20.24 -30.48
CA GLU A 157 -5.06 18.91 -29.90
C GLU A 157 -3.81 18.31 -29.25
N GLY A 158 -2.64 18.46 -29.88
CA GLY A 158 -1.36 18.10 -29.29
C GLY A 158 -1.14 18.85 -27.97
N ALA A 159 -1.26 20.17 -28.03
CA ALA A 159 -1.07 21.04 -26.87
C ALA A 159 -2.00 20.68 -25.70
N ALA A 160 -3.27 20.38 -25.97
CA ALA A 160 -4.22 19.95 -24.95
C ALA A 160 -3.81 18.64 -24.26
N ARG A 161 -3.31 17.67 -25.03
CA ARG A 161 -2.86 16.37 -24.49
C ARG A 161 -1.61 16.53 -23.62
N ASP A 162 -0.64 17.31 -24.09
CA ASP A 162 0.62 17.54 -23.38
C ASP A 162 0.41 18.35 -22.10
N ALA A 163 -0.42 19.39 -22.14
CA ALA A 163 -0.79 20.17 -20.96
C ALA A 163 -1.46 19.30 -19.88
N ALA A 164 -2.44 18.47 -20.28
CA ALA A 164 -3.11 17.55 -19.36
C ALA A 164 -2.16 16.49 -18.78
N ALA A 165 -1.21 16.00 -19.59
CA ALA A 165 -0.18 15.06 -19.13
C ALA A 165 0.76 15.73 -18.11
N ALA A 166 1.20 16.95 -18.38
CA ALA A 166 2.04 17.73 -17.47
C ALA A 166 1.36 17.99 -16.12
N GLU A 167 0.11 18.44 -16.14
CA GLU A 167 -0.70 18.66 -14.94
C GLU A 167 -0.81 17.37 -14.11
N LYS A 168 -1.18 16.27 -14.75
CA LYS A 168 -1.33 14.96 -14.09
C LYS A 168 -0.03 14.50 -13.43
N LEU A 169 1.10 14.66 -14.11
CA LEU A 169 2.42 14.28 -13.56
C LEU A 169 2.81 15.17 -12.37
N ALA A 170 2.55 16.48 -12.44
CA ALA A 170 2.82 17.39 -11.33
C ALA A 170 1.97 17.10 -10.09
N ILE A 171 0.67 16.81 -10.28
CA ILE A 171 -0.24 16.38 -9.21
C ILE A 171 0.24 15.05 -8.61
N ALA A 172 0.58 14.07 -9.45
CA ALA A 172 1.08 12.77 -8.99
C ALA A 172 2.36 12.90 -8.16
N ALA A 173 3.31 13.74 -8.59
CA ALA A 173 4.53 13.99 -7.85
C ALA A 173 4.26 14.60 -6.45
N THR A 174 3.29 15.50 -6.35
CA THR A 174 2.88 16.09 -5.07
C THR A 174 2.25 15.05 -4.15
N GLU A 175 1.40 14.20 -4.69
CA GLU A 175 0.73 13.12 -3.95
C GLU A 175 1.72 12.04 -3.49
N ASP A 176 2.68 11.67 -4.33
CA ASP A 176 3.73 10.71 -3.98
C ASP A 176 4.63 11.23 -2.86
N ARG A 177 4.98 12.52 -2.91
CA ARG A 177 5.70 13.19 -1.81
C ARG A 177 4.89 13.15 -0.52
N ARG A 178 3.59 13.48 -0.60
CA ARG A 178 2.68 13.47 0.56
C ARG A 178 2.65 12.09 1.22
N ARG A 179 2.45 11.03 0.43
CA ARG A 179 2.46 9.64 0.91
C ARG A 179 3.78 9.27 1.57
N ALA A 180 4.91 9.65 0.97
CA ALA A 180 6.22 9.38 1.56
C ALA A 180 6.42 10.11 2.90
N LEU A 181 5.93 11.36 3.03
CA LEU A 181 5.97 12.10 4.30
C LEU A 181 5.09 11.46 5.39
N GLU A 182 3.94 10.90 5.02
CA GLU A 182 3.09 10.13 5.94
C GLU A 182 3.82 8.88 6.45
N THR A 183 4.49 8.14 5.56
CA THR A 183 5.32 7.01 5.95
C THR A 183 6.43 7.45 6.90
N ALA A 184 7.15 8.54 6.59
CA ALA A 184 8.19 9.08 7.46
C ALA A 184 7.65 9.42 8.87
N THR A 185 6.48 10.07 8.93
CA THR A 185 5.81 10.41 10.21
C THR A 185 5.39 9.16 10.98
N SER A 186 4.93 8.13 10.28
CA SER A 186 4.58 6.83 10.88
C SER A 186 5.82 6.14 11.48
N VAL A 187 6.93 6.13 10.74
CA VAL A 187 8.22 5.60 11.20
C VAL A 187 8.70 6.34 12.45
N GLU A 188 8.60 7.67 12.48
CA GLU A 188 8.96 8.46 13.66
C GLU A 188 8.15 8.08 14.89
N ARG A 189 6.83 7.92 14.73
CA ARG A 189 5.94 7.53 15.81
C ARG A 189 6.26 6.13 16.32
N LEU A 190 6.51 5.17 15.41
CA LEU A 190 6.90 3.80 15.77
C LEU A 190 8.25 3.79 16.50
N ALA A 191 9.25 4.49 15.97
CA ALA A 191 10.56 4.60 16.57
C ALA A 191 10.52 5.29 17.95
N ALA A 192 9.68 6.32 18.12
CA ALA A 192 9.48 6.98 19.40
C ALA A 192 8.83 6.03 20.43
N GLY A 193 7.84 5.24 20.01
CA GLY A 193 7.21 4.22 20.84
C GLY A 193 8.18 3.11 21.26
N LEU A 194 9.03 2.65 20.34
CA LEU A 194 10.07 1.67 20.67
C LEU A 194 11.13 2.26 21.61
N ARG A 195 11.52 3.52 21.39
CA ARG A 195 12.48 4.22 22.24
C ARG A 195 11.96 4.42 23.66
N SER A 196 10.67 4.71 23.86
CA SER A 196 10.08 4.83 25.20
C SER A 196 10.04 3.49 25.95
N LEU A 197 10.08 2.38 25.23
CA LEU A 197 10.25 1.03 25.77
C LEU A 197 11.72 0.63 26.00
N GLY A 198 12.67 1.55 25.77
CA GLY A 198 14.11 1.31 25.94
C GLY A 198 14.77 0.59 24.76
N VAL A 199 14.08 0.44 23.63
CA VAL A 199 14.59 -0.22 22.43
C VAL A 199 15.49 0.72 21.64
N SER A 200 16.67 0.22 21.25
CA SER A 200 17.59 0.96 20.38
C SER A 200 17.03 1.05 18.96
N VAL A 201 16.72 2.27 18.51
CA VAL A 201 16.16 2.57 17.18
C VAL A 201 17.15 3.26 16.25
N GLY A 202 18.45 3.24 16.59
CA GLY A 202 19.50 3.96 15.86
C GLY A 202 19.54 3.70 14.34
N PRO A 203 19.52 2.43 13.88
CA PRO A 203 19.49 2.11 12.46
C PRO A 203 18.26 2.68 11.74
N ILE A 204 17.06 2.51 12.31
CA ILE A 204 15.79 3.00 11.75
C ILE A 204 15.83 4.52 11.60
N MET A 205 16.34 5.25 12.60
CA MET A 205 16.46 6.70 12.55
C MET A 205 17.43 7.18 11.46
N ARG A 206 18.52 6.45 11.20
CA ARG A 206 19.44 6.77 10.10
C ARG A 206 18.75 6.59 8.74
N SER A 207 18.03 5.49 8.55
CA SER A 207 17.28 5.25 7.30
C SER A 207 16.20 6.31 7.09
N LEU A 208 15.49 6.70 8.17
CA LEU A 208 14.52 7.79 8.14
C LEU A 208 15.15 9.12 7.70
N GLU A 209 16.33 9.46 8.24
CA GLU A 209 17.04 10.70 7.89
C GLU A 209 17.52 10.69 6.44
N VAL A 210 18.02 9.55 5.94
CA VAL A 210 18.34 9.37 4.52
C VAL A 210 17.10 9.55 3.65
N GLY A 211 15.98 8.92 4.01
CA GLY A 211 14.70 9.06 3.30
C GLY A 211 14.21 10.51 3.24
N LYS A 212 14.27 11.24 4.36
CA LYS A 212 13.93 12.68 4.40
C LYS A 212 14.86 13.53 3.54
N SER A 213 16.17 13.23 3.55
CA SER A 213 17.15 13.92 2.69
C SER A 213 16.85 13.69 1.21
N LEU A 214 16.46 12.47 0.82
CA LEU A 214 16.06 12.14 -0.55
C LEU A 214 14.77 12.87 -0.96
N LEU A 215 13.77 12.98 -0.07
CA LEU A 215 12.57 13.78 -0.32
C LEU A 215 12.90 15.26 -0.52
N ALA A 216 13.79 15.82 0.29
CA ALA A 216 14.24 17.20 0.12
C ALA A 216 14.93 17.42 -1.23
N LYS A 217 15.61 16.41 -1.76
CA LYS A 217 16.26 16.43 -3.09
C LYS A 217 15.33 16.07 -4.24
N GLY A 218 14.04 15.81 -4.00
CA GLY A 218 13.09 15.43 -5.06
C GLY A 218 13.18 13.99 -5.55
N LYS A 219 13.98 13.13 -4.91
CA LYS A 219 14.13 11.72 -5.29
C LYS A 219 13.05 10.86 -4.64
N ILE A 220 11.80 11.06 -5.07
CA ILE A 220 10.62 10.51 -4.39
C ILE A 220 10.61 8.99 -4.37
N ALA A 221 10.88 8.33 -5.50
CA ALA A 221 10.86 6.87 -5.59
C ALA A 221 11.88 6.24 -4.62
N SER A 222 13.14 6.67 -4.67
CA SER A 222 14.19 6.18 -3.77
C SER A 222 13.90 6.53 -2.31
N ALA A 223 13.31 7.69 -2.03
CA ALA A 223 12.91 8.04 -0.68
C ALA A 223 11.81 7.13 -0.15
N ALA A 224 10.79 6.84 -0.97
CA ALA A 224 9.69 5.97 -0.60
C ALA A 224 10.18 4.55 -0.31
N GLU A 225 11.12 4.02 -1.11
CA GLU A 225 11.77 2.73 -0.85
C GLU A 225 12.46 2.70 0.52
N VAL A 226 13.35 3.65 0.79
CA VAL A 226 14.09 3.73 2.06
C VAL A 226 13.16 3.91 3.26
N LEU A 227 12.10 4.72 3.12
CA LEU A 227 11.14 4.96 4.20
C LEU A 227 10.25 3.73 4.46
N ASN A 228 9.87 3.01 3.41
CA ASN A 228 9.13 1.76 3.55
C ASN A 228 9.99 0.67 4.21
N GLU A 229 11.26 0.56 3.84
CA GLU A 229 12.22 -0.34 4.51
C GLU A 229 12.37 0.01 5.99
N ALA A 230 12.58 1.29 6.31
CA ALA A 230 12.64 1.77 7.70
C ALA A 230 11.35 1.47 8.49
N SER A 231 10.18 1.56 7.84
CA SER A 231 8.89 1.18 8.44
C SER A 231 8.79 -0.31 8.70
N GLN A 232 9.22 -1.15 7.76
CA GLN A 232 9.22 -2.60 7.93
C GLN A 232 10.18 -3.03 9.05
N ASP A 233 11.36 -2.42 9.11
CA ASP A 233 12.33 -2.68 10.18
C ASP A 233 11.79 -2.25 11.55
N ALA A 234 11.12 -1.10 11.64
CA ALA A 234 10.47 -0.68 12.88
C ALA A 234 9.38 -1.66 13.33
N VAL A 235 8.54 -2.14 12.40
CA VAL A 235 7.51 -3.14 12.70
C VAL A 235 8.14 -4.47 13.15
N ARG A 236 9.17 -4.95 12.44
CA ARG A 236 9.89 -6.19 12.78
C ARG A 236 10.51 -6.11 14.16
N LEU A 237 11.20 -5.01 14.46
CA LEU A 237 11.80 -4.75 15.77
C LEU A 237 10.75 -4.73 16.88
N GLY A 238 9.57 -4.14 16.63
CA GLY A 238 8.46 -4.18 17.57
C GLY A 238 7.90 -5.59 17.80
N GLN A 239 7.83 -6.42 16.78
CA GLN A 239 7.42 -7.83 16.89
C GLN A 239 8.44 -8.65 17.69
N GLU A 240 9.73 -8.47 17.43
CA GLU A 240 10.83 -9.11 18.18
C GLU A 240 10.82 -8.72 19.65
N TYR A 241 10.58 -7.43 19.96
CA TYR A 241 10.45 -6.98 21.33
C TYR A 241 9.25 -7.61 22.04
N ARG A 242 8.11 -7.72 21.34
CA ARG A 242 6.89 -8.34 21.90
C ARG A 242 7.07 -9.83 22.15
N SER A 243 7.64 -10.57 21.20
CA SER A 243 7.89 -12.01 21.37
C SER A 243 8.87 -12.27 22.52
N LEU A 244 9.87 -11.41 22.69
CA LEU A 244 10.77 -11.48 23.83
C LEU A 244 10.06 -11.21 25.17
N LEU A 245 9.17 -10.22 25.22
CA LEU A 245 8.38 -9.93 26.41
C LEU A 245 7.50 -11.14 26.80
N ASP A 246 6.91 -11.81 25.80
CA ASP A 246 6.13 -13.03 26.01
C ASP A 246 7.01 -14.17 26.52
N ALA A 247 8.23 -14.35 25.96
CA ALA A 247 9.20 -15.35 26.42
C ALA A 247 9.64 -15.12 27.87
N VAL A 248 9.95 -13.87 28.24
CA VAL A 248 10.30 -13.52 29.63
C VAL A 248 9.11 -13.70 30.57
N SER A 249 7.89 -13.41 30.12
CA SER A 249 6.68 -13.66 30.88
C SER A 249 6.41 -15.15 31.08
N ALA A 250 6.66 -15.98 30.07
CA ALA A 250 6.59 -17.43 30.16
C ALA A 250 7.64 -17.99 31.14
N ALA A 251 8.88 -17.51 31.06
CA ALA A 251 9.94 -17.85 32.00
C ALA A 251 9.55 -17.52 33.45
N ALA A 252 8.87 -16.38 33.67
CA ALA A 252 8.35 -16.00 34.99
C ALA A 252 7.28 -16.99 35.51
N LYS A 253 6.38 -17.48 34.64
CA LYS A 253 5.38 -18.50 35.02
C LYS A 253 6.03 -19.82 35.39
N VAL A 254 7.00 -20.27 34.59
CA VAL A 254 7.75 -21.51 34.89
C VAL A 254 8.48 -21.41 36.23
N LEU A 255 9.07 -20.25 36.52
CA LEU A 255 9.69 -20.00 37.82
C LEU A 255 8.67 -20.08 38.96
N HIS A 256 7.48 -19.53 38.78
CA HIS A 256 6.40 -19.60 39.76
C HIS A 256 5.93 -21.05 39.99
N GLU A 257 5.79 -21.84 38.93
CA GLU A 257 5.45 -23.27 39.01
C GLU A 257 6.53 -24.09 39.74
N LEU A 258 7.81 -23.81 39.48
CA LEU A 258 8.92 -24.45 40.20
C LEU A 258 8.84 -24.17 41.71
N ARG A 259 8.60 -22.90 42.09
CA ARG A 259 8.42 -22.51 43.50
C ARG A 259 7.22 -23.20 44.13
N GLY A 260 6.08 -23.24 43.44
CA GLY A 260 4.88 -23.92 43.91
C GLY A 260 5.06 -25.44 44.06
N SER A 261 5.97 -26.02 43.29
CA SER A 261 6.31 -27.45 43.36
C SER A 261 7.38 -27.79 44.40
N GLY A 262 7.93 -26.80 45.12
CA GLY A 262 9.02 -27.00 46.07
C GLY A 262 10.36 -27.37 45.43
N LEU A 263 10.52 -27.18 44.11
CA LEU A 263 11.75 -27.51 43.39
C LEU A 263 12.81 -26.42 43.59
N PRO A 264 14.11 -26.78 43.62
CA PRO A 264 15.19 -25.81 43.77
C PRO A 264 15.21 -24.83 42.59
N THR A 265 15.11 -23.53 42.90
CA THR A 265 14.94 -22.47 41.90
C THR A 265 16.19 -21.65 41.63
N GLY A 266 17.28 -21.81 42.38
CA GLY A 266 18.43 -20.90 42.37
C GLY A 266 19.03 -20.61 40.98
N GLU A 267 19.24 -21.63 40.16
CA GLU A 267 19.76 -21.46 38.78
C GLU A 267 18.77 -20.71 37.89
N ALA A 268 17.48 -21.07 37.97
CA ALA A 268 16.41 -20.46 37.19
C ALA A 268 16.17 -19.00 37.61
N GLU A 269 16.29 -18.69 38.91
CA GLU A 269 16.16 -17.33 39.44
C GLU A 269 17.32 -16.44 38.99
N SER A 270 18.54 -16.95 39.03
CA SER A 270 19.72 -16.25 38.53
C SER A 270 19.60 -15.93 37.03
N ALA A 271 19.22 -16.92 36.22
CA ALA A 271 18.99 -16.74 34.79
C ALA A 271 17.87 -15.71 34.52
N PHE A 272 16.77 -15.78 35.27
CA PHE A 272 15.67 -14.83 35.13
C PHE A 272 16.05 -13.39 35.54
N ALA A 273 16.86 -13.23 36.60
CA ALA A 273 17.39 -11.93 37.00
C ALA A 273 18.30 -11.33 35.91
N ARG A 274 19.14 -12.15 35.27
CA ARG A 274 19.94 -11.74 34.11
C ARG A 274 19.07 -11.35 32.92
N ALA A 275 18.02 -12.11 32.63
CA ALA A 275 17.07 -11.77 31.55
C ALA A 275 16.41 -10.40 31.79
N LYS A 276 15.96 -10.12 33.02
CA LYS A 276 15.40 -8.80 33.40
C LYS A 276 16.42 -7.68 33.29
N ALA A 277 17.66 -7.90 33.74
CA ALA A 277 18.72 -6.92 33.64
C ALA A 277 19.06 -6.62 32.17
N ALA A 278 19.14 -7.66 31.32
CA ALA A 278 19.37 -7.55 29.89
C ALA A 278 18.23 -6.82 29.16
N MET A 279 16.97 -7.05 29.54
CA MET A 279 15.85 -6.27 29.03
C MET A 279 15.95 -4.78 29.40
N LYS A 280 16.32 -4.47 30.65
CA LYS A 280 16.50 -3.08 31.11
C LYS A 280 17.65 -2.36 30.41
N SER A 281 18.70 -3.09 30.02
CA SER A 281 19.84 -2.54 29.28
C SER A 281 19.63 -2.53 27.76
N GLY A 282 18.48 -3.00 27.25
CA GLY A 282 18.18 -3.07 25.82
C GLY A 282 18.94 -4.17 25.07
N ASN A 283 19.59 -5.10 25.76
CA ASN A 283 20.26 -6.25 25.15
C ASN A 283 19.29 -7.42 24.99
N TYR A 284 18.47 -7.34 23.95
CA TYR A 284 17.39 -8.29 23.69
C TYR A 284 17.87 -9.70 23.33
N ALA A 285 19.00 -9.81 22.62
CA ALA A 285 19.60 -11.10 22.31
C ALA A 285 19.99 -11.85 23.60
N LEU A 286 20.67 -11.16 24.53
CA LEU A 286 21.04 -11.73 25.81
C LEU A 286 19.80 -12.07 26.67
N ALA A 287 18.78 -11.20 26.66
CA ALA A 287 17.54 -11.44 27.37
C ALA A 287 16.82 -12.72 26.88
N ALA A 288 16.80 -12.96 25.56
CA ALA A 288 16.22 -14.16 24.97
C ALA A 288 16.97 -15.42 25.42
N THR A 289 18.30 -15.41 25.32
CA THR A 289 19.14 -16.54 25.77
C THR A 289 18.93 -16.82 27.27
N CYS A 290 18.90 -15.79 28.11
CA CYS A 290 18.66 -15.98 29.53
C CYS A 290 17.24 -16.49 29.84
N ALA A 291 16.21 -16.10 29.06
CA ALA A 291 14.86 -16.65 29.22
C ALA A 291 14.83 -18.14 28.87
N GLU A 292 15.51 -18.58 27.81
CA GLU A 292 15.65 -20.00 27.49
C GLU A 292 16.40 -20.78 28.57
N GLU A 293 17.44 -20.19 29.17
CA GLU A 293 18.17 -20.80 30.29
C GLU A 293 17.26 -21.09 31.49
N VAL A 294 16.26 -20.24 31.77
CA VAL A 294 15.24 -20.50 32.80
C VAL A 294 14.47 -21.77 32.48
N HIS A 295 14.02 -21.92 31.22
CA HIS A 295 13.30 -23.11 30.78
C HIS A 295 14.16 -24.38 30.87
N ARG A 296 15.43 -24.31 30.42
CA ARG A 296 16.36 -25.44 30.51
C ARG A 296 16.67 -25.82 31.95
N ALA A 297 16.88 -24.84 32.83
CA ALA A 297 17.07 -25.09 34.25
C ALA A 297 15.84 -25.76 34.86
N ALA A 298 14.64 -25.27 34.56
CA ALA A 298 13.39 -25.85 35.02
C ALA A 298 13.20 -27.30 34.54
N GLN A 299 13.50 -27.57 33.27
CA GLN A 299 13.42 -28.90 32.70
C GLN A 299 14.40 -29.87 33.38
N ARG A 300 15.66 -29.47 33.59
CA ARG A 300 16.65 -30.27 34.33
C ARG A 300 16.16 -30.63 35.73
N GLN A 301 15.52 -29.70 36.43
CA GLN A 301 14.98 -29.97 37.77
C GLN A 301 13.79 -30.93 37.75
N ARG A 302 12.89 -30.80 36.76
CA ARG A 302 11.77 -31.74 36.56
C ARG A 302 12.29 -33.15 36.24
N GLU A 303 13.23 -33.27 35.33
CA GLU A 303 13.85 -34.56 34.97
C GLU A 303 14.60 -35.19 36.16
N SER A 304 15.32 -34.38 36.96
CA SER A 304 15.98 -34.85 38.18
C SER A 304 14.98 -35.41 39.19
N ARG A 305 13.87 -34.70 39.42
CA ARG A 305 12.77 -35.15 40.29
C ARG A 305 12.17 -36.47 39.79
N GLU A 306 11.91 -36.59 38.49
CA GLU A 306 11.34 -37.81 37.91
C GLU A 306 12.31 -39.00 38.03
N ARG A 307 13.61 -38.78 37.83
CA ARG A 307 14.63 -39.81 38.04
C ARG A 307 14.71 -40.25 39.50
N LEU A 308 14.71 -39.31 40.45
CA LEU A 308 14.69 -39.62 41.89
C LEU A 308 13.42 -40.39 42.27
N ARG A 309 12.27 -40.01 41.71
CA ARG A 309 11.01 -40.74 41.92
C ARG A 309 11.10 -42.18 41.40
N ALA A 310 11.66 -42.39 40.21
CA ALA A 310 11.85 -43.72 39.67
C ALA A 310 12.80 -44.57 40.53
N GLN A 311 13.90 -44.00 41.01
CA GLN A 311 14.86 -44.66 41.91
C GLN A 311 14.22 -45.02 43.26
N LEU A 312 13.36 -44.15 43.78
CA LEU A 312 12.61 -44.38 45.01
C LEU A 312 11.65 -45.56 44.86
N GLU A 313 10.87 -45.62 43.79
CA GLU A 313 9.99 -46.77 43.50
C GLU A 313 10.78 -48.08 43.31
N GLU A 314 11.92 -48.03 42.62
CA GLU A 314 12.80 -49.19 42.48
C GLU A 314 13.33 -49.66 43.85
N ALA A 315 13.75 -48.73 44.70
CA ALA A 315 14.22 -49.03 46.05
C ALA A 315 13.12 -49.66 46.92
N LYS A 316 11.85 -49.20 46.80
CA LYS A 316 10.70 -49.82 47.47
C LYS A 316 10.51 -51.29 47.05
N VAL A 317 10.60 -51.57 45.76
CA VAL A 317 10.53 -52.95 45.23
C VAL A 317 11.68 -53.80 45.76
N GLN A 318 12.90 -53.26 45.80
CA GLN A 318 14.06 -53.97 46.35
C GLN A 318 13.88 -54.27 47.84
N VAL A 319 13.36 -53.34 48.64
CA VAL A 319 13.03 -53.57 50.06
C VAL A 319 12.00 -54.68 50.23
N GLN A 320 10.95 -54.71 49.39
CA GLN A 320 9.96 -55.80 49.42
C GLN A 320 10.60 -57.17 49.12
N ASN A 321 11.51 -57.23 48.16
CA ASN A 321 12.24 -58.46 47.84
C ASN A 321 13.16 -58.91 48.99
N LEU A 322 13.88 -57.98 49.64
CA LEU A 322 14.74 -58.28 50.79
C LEU A 322 13.94 -58.80 51.99
N ARG A 323 12.72 -58.28 52.21
CA ARG A 323 11.78 -58.78 53.21
C ARG A 323 11.34 -60.21 52.92
N GLN A 324 11.01 -60.53 51.67
CA GLN A 324 10.64 -61.90 51.26
C GLN A 324 11.78 -62.90 51.46
N LEU A 325 13.04 -62.44 51.35
CA LEU A 325 14.24 -63.25 51.54
C LEU A 325 14.68 -63.39 53.01
N GLY A 326 14.00 -62.74 53.96
CA GLY A 326 14.28 -62.87 55.41
C GLY A 326 15.62 -62.28 55.86
N ILE A 327 16.17 -61.32 55.11
CA ILE A 327 17.49 -60.74 55.39
C ILE A 327 17.41 -59.77 56.58
N ALA A 328 18.27 -59.96 57.58
CA ALA A 328 18.23 -59.23 58.86
C ALA A 328 18.34 -57.69 58.73
N PHE A 329 19.03 -57.18 57.71
CA PHE A 329 19.21 -55.74 57.45
C PHE A 329 18.07 -55.11 56.63
N ALA A 330 17.02 -55.85 56.28
CA ALA A 330 15.89 -55.34 55.50
C ALA A 330 15.16 -54.18 56.21
N ASN A 331 15.10 -54.23 57.55
CA ASN A 331 14.48 -53.17 58.35
C ASN A 331 15.26 -51.85 58.29
N ASP A 332 16.60 -51.91 58.27
CA ASP A 332 17.46 -50.71 58.19
C ASP A 332 17.37 -50.05 56.81
N VAL A 333 17.33 -50.85 55.74
CA VAL A 333 17.14 -50.35 54.36
C VAL A 333 15.76 -49.73 54.20
N GLU A 334 14.73 -50.34 54.78
CA GLU A 334 13.37 -49.80 54.77
C GLU A 334 13.27 -48.48 55.54
N GLU A 335 13.92 -48.35 56.69
CA GLU A 335 13.95 -47.10 57.43
C GLU A 335 14.60 -45.98 56.59
N MET A 336 15.68 -46.29 55.88
CA MET A 336 16.37 -45.33 55.01
C MET A 336 15.54 -44.96 53.77
N VAL A 337 14.86 -45.92 53.13
CA VAL A 337 13.93 -45.61 52.03
C VAL A 337 12.73 -44.81 52.54
N GLY A 338 12.19 -45.14 53.71
CA GLY A 338 11.11 -44.37 54.34
C GLY A 338 11.52 -42.96 54.81
N LYS A 339 12.80 -42.73 55.12
CA LYS A 339 13.37 -41.38 55.32
C LYS A 339 13.49 -40.64 53.99
N ALA A 340 14.00 -41.31 52.95
CA ALA A 340 14.09 -40.75 51.60
C ALA A 340 12.72 -40.34 51.03
N GLU A 341 11.68 -41.14 51.27
CA GLU A 341 10.29 -40.86 50.89
C GLU A 341 9.76 -39.59 51.55
N ARG A 342 9.93 -39.49 52.88
CA ARG A 342 9.51 -38.30 53.64
C ARG A 342 10.28 -37.06 53.19
N ALA A 343 11.59 -37.18 52.97
CA ALA A 343 12.39 -36.10 52.42
C ALA A 343 11.93 -35.68 51.00
N PHE A 344 11.52 -36.65 50.17
CA PHE A 344 11.03 -36.38 48.81
C PHE A 344 9.67 -35.67 48.81
N GLU A 345 8.79 -36.03 49.73
CA GLU A 345 7.48 -35.39 49.93
C GLU A 345 7.61 -33.95 50.46
N VAL A 346 8.60 -33.71 51.32
CA VAL A 346 8.92 -32.37 51.86
C VAL A 346 9.67 -31.51 50.83
N GLY A 347 10.18 -32.11 49.75
CA GLY A 347 10.90 -31.40 48.68
C GLY A 347 12.41 -31.26 48.93
N ASP A 348 12.96 -31.96 49.91
CA ASP A 348 14.41 -32.01 50.15
C ASP A 348 15.05 -33.12 49.29
N TYR A 349 15.20 -32.82 47.99
CA TYR A 349 15.75 -33.75 47.01
C TYR A 349 17.22 -34.11 47.26
N ALA A 350 17.97 -33.25 47.95
CA ALA A 350 19.36 -33.52 48.31
C ALA A 350 19.39 -34.64 49.36
N ALA A 351 18.62 -34.50 50.43
CA ALA A 351 18.47 -35.53 51.46
C ALA A 351 17.91 -36.85 50.88
N THR A 352 16.88 -36.80 50.01
CA THR A 352 16.36 -38.00 49.33
C THR A 352 17.46 -38.75 48.56
N SER A 353 18.31 -38.03 47.83
CA SER A 353 19.37 -38.65 47.03
C SER A 353 20.46 -39.30 47.91
N GLU A 354 20.77 -38.69 49.06
CA GLU A 354 21.75 -39.20 50.01
C GLU A 354 21.21 -40.45 50.72
N ASP A 355 19.96 -40.40 51.20
CA ASP A 355 19.29 -41.52 51.85
C ASP A 355 19.13 -42.71 50.89
N LEU A 356 18.75 -42.48 49.63
CA LEU A 356 18.69 -43.53 48.61
C LEU A 356 20.07 -44.11 48.29
N ARG A 357 21.13 -43.30 48.34
CA ARG A 357 22.50 -43.77 48.12
C ARG A 357 22.98 -44.64 49.29
N ILE A 358 22.66 -44.26 50.52
CA ILE A 358 22.94 -45.07 51.72
C ILE A 358 22.14 -46.38 51.66
N ALA A 359 20.85 -46.33 51.32
CA ALA A 359 20.03 -47.51 51.12
C ALA A 359 20.64 -48.44 50.05
N SER A 360 21.01 -47.92 48.89
CA SER A 360 21.66 -48.70 47.83
C SER A 360 23.00 -49.31 48.26
N LEU A 361 23.79 -48.60 49.09
CA LEU A 361 25.04 -49.11 49.66
C LEU A 361 24.83 -50.21 50.70
N LEU A 362 23.68 -50.25 51.39
CA LEU A 362 23.32 -51.34 52.31
C LEU A 362 22.80 -52.57 51.55
N VAL A 363 22.13 -52.36 50.41
CA VAL A 363 21.63 -53.45 49.55
C VAL A 363 22.77 -54.17 48.79
N LYS A 364 23.79 -53.44 48.32
CA LYS A 364 24.91 -54.01 47.52
C LYS A 364 25.72 -55.12 48.22
N PRO A 365 26.10 -55.01 49.50
CA PRO A 365 26.76 -56.09 50.25
C PRO A 365 25.85 -57.28 50.50
N ALA A 366 24.53 -57.07 50.68
CA ALA A 366 23.57 -58.14 50.92
C ALA A 366 23.40 -59.04 49.68
N LEU A 367 23.49 -58.47 48.48
CA LEU A 367 23.48 -59.21 47.22
C LEU A 367 24.83 -59.87 46.90
N LYS A 368 25.97 -59.26 47.29
CA LYS A 368 27.32 -59.84 47.12
C LYS A 368 27.70 -60.89 48.16
N GLY A 369 27.02 -60.92 49.31
CA GLY A 369 27.21 -61.92 50.37
C GLY A 369 26.81 -63.35 49.95
N GLN A 370 26.10 -63.52 48.83
CA GLN A 370 25.81 -64.82 48.23
C GLN A 370 27.02 -65.48 47.52
N ASP A 371 28.09 -64.74 47.21
CA ASP A 371 29.26 -65.33 46.55
C ASP A 371 30.27 -65.97 47.52
N ARG A 372 29.98 -66.01 48.83
CA ARG A 372 30.85 -66.65 49.83
C ARG A 372 30.08 -67.55 50.77
N GLU A 373 29.75 -68.75 50.31
CA GLU A 373 29.55 -69.91 51.20
C GLU A 373 30.88 -70.69 51.39
N PRO A 374 31.08 -71.30 52.58
CA PRO A 374 32.38 -71.76 53.07
C PRO A 374 32.77 -73.15 52.55
N THR A 375 34.06 -73.29 52.23
CA THR A 375 34.73 -74.58 51.98
C THR A 375 34.56 -75.51 53.18
N ALA A 376 33.88 -76.63 52.96
CA ALA A 376 33.84 -77.76 53.88
C ALA A 376 35.27 -78.31 54.11
N VAL A 377 35.66 -78.45 55.38
CA VAL A 377 36.87 -79.17 55.79
C VAL A 377 36.51 -80.65 55.99
N PRO A 378 37.23 -81.61 55.38
CA PRO A 378 36.91 -83.02 55.51
C PRO A 378 37.56 -83.62 56.77
N ARG A 379 36.80 -84.44 57.50
CA ARG A 379 37.25 -85.75 57.99
C ARG A 379 36.07 -86.62 58.38
#